data_AF-A0A1Q7S7N6-F1
#
_entry.id   AF-A0A1Q7S7N6-F1
#
_cell.length_a   1.000
_cell.length_b   1.000
_cell.length_c   1.000
_cell.angle_alpha   90.00
_cell.angle_beta   90.00
_cell.angle_gamma   90.00
#
_symmetry.space_group_name_H-M   'P 1'
#
loop_
_entity.id
_entity.type
_entity.pdbx_description
1 polymer ?
#
loop_
_entity_poly.entity_id
_entity_poly.type
_entity_poly.pdbx_seq_one_letter_code
_entity_poly.pdbx_strand_id
1 'polypeptide(L)'
;MIVRDVHEILEAWAPKEIAWERDNVGLQVGSMLRRVQKILVSLDVTDEVVKEAREKKIDLIISHHPLLFHPVKSVRGEDRVGRLIHELAKNGISLYAAHTNLDFAEGGVSFALAGRLGLRNLDFLQKDQFVLKKVVVFGRQDRSIRTLLIPDPGNGDV
;
A
#
# COMPACT_ATOMS: atom_id res chain seq x y z
N MET A 1 -3.44 17.18 -6.62
CA MET A 1 -3.24 15.82 -6.11
C MET A 1 -3.96 15.66 -4.78
N ILE A 2 -4.76 14.60 -4.65
CA ILE A 2 -5.38 14.13 -3.40
C ILE A 2 -4.77 12.79 -3.00
N VAL A 3 -5.06 12.32 -1.79
CA VAL A 3 -4.57 11.02 -1.28
C VAL A 3 -4.94 9.87 -2.23
N ARG A 4 -6.13 9.90 -2.85
CA ARG A 4 -6.53 8.91 -3.86
C ARG A 4 -5.53 8.81 -5.01
N ASP A 5 -5.07 9.94 -5.55
CA ASP A 5 -4.12 9.94 -6.67
C ASP A 5 -2.79 9.27 -6.25
N VAL A 6 -2.35 9.50 -5.00
CA VAL A 6 -1.14 8.85 -4.45
C VAL A 6 -1.37 7.35 -4.24
N HIS A 7 -2.54 6.98 -3.71
CA HIS A 7 -2.93 5.58 -3.55
C HIS A 7 -2.93 4.85 -4.90
N GLU A 8 -3.49 5.44 -5.96
CA GLU A 8 -3.49 4.83 -7.30
C GLU A 8 -2.07 4.62 -7.86
N ILE A 9 -1.15 5.54 -7.60
CA ILE A 9 0.28 5.38 -7.96
C ILE A 9 0.92 4.23 -7.17
N LEU A 10 0.66 4.16 -5.86
CA LEU A 10 1.20 3.11 -5.00
C LEU A 10 0.62 1.74 -5.35
N GLU A 11 -0.67 1.62 -5.63
CA GLU A 11 -1.31 0.37 -6.07
C GLU A 11 -0.82 -0.07 -7.45
N ALA A 12 -0.53 0.86 -8.35
CA ALA A 12 0.05 0.52 -9.65
C ALA A 12 1.48 -0.05 -9.53
N TRP A 13 2.20 0.30 -8.47
CA TRP A 13 3.55 -0.21 -8.20
C TRP A 13 3.53 -1.48 -7.34
N ALA A 14 2.82 -1.43 -6.22
CA ALA A 14 2.71 -2.47 -5.21
C ALA A 14 1.22 -2.68 -4.87
N PRO A 15 0.48 -3.45 -5.68
CA PRO A 15 -0.95 -3.70 -5.47
C PRO A 15 -1.22 -4.27 -4.08
N LYS A 16 -2.34 -3.91 -3.45
CA LYS A 16 -2.69 -4.50 -2.15
C LYS A 16 -2.90 -6.01 -2.22
N GLU A 17 -3.30 -6.54 -3.38
CA GLU A 17 -3.62 -7.96 -3.58
C GLU A 17 -2.39 -8.86 -3.45
N ILE A 18 -1.19 -8.31 -3.62
CA ILE A 18 0.07 -9.02 -3.40
C ILE A 18 0.56 -8.86 -1.96
N ALA A 19 -0.13 -8.14 -1.07
CA ALA A 19 0.22 -8.17 0.34
C ALA A 19 0.01 -9.58 0.92
N TRP A 20 0.72 -9.91 1.99
CA TRP A 20 0.41 -11.10 2.78
C TRP A 20 -1.04 -11.03 3.28
N GLU A 21 -1.77 -12.14 3.21
CA GLU A 21 -3.22 -12.21 3.46
C GLU A 21 -3.68 -11.62 4.82
N ARG A 22 -2.80 -11.62 5.82
CA ARG A 22 -3.06 -11.14 7.19
C ARG A 22 -2.55 -9.72 7.44
N ASP A 23 -2.01 -9.07 6.42
CA ASP A 23 -1.44 -7.73 6.51
C ASP A 23 -2.52 -6.64 6.47
N ASN A 24 -2.14 -5.41 6.84
CA ASN A 24 -3.03 -4.26 6.80
C ASN A 24 -2.38 -3.05 6.10
N VAL A 25 -2.29 -3.17 4.77
CA VAL A 25 -1.77 -2.13 3.87
C VAL A 25 -2.86 -1.13 3.47
N GLY A 26 -2.46 -0.01 2.86
CA GLY A 26 -3.36 1.02 2.38
C GLY A 26 -3.57 2.17 3.35
N LEU A 27 -4.63 2.96 3.14
CA LEU A 27 -4.96 4.11 3.99
C LEU A 27 -5.45 3.64 5.37
N GLN A 28 -4.72 3.98 6.43
CA GLN A 28 -5.06 3.61 7.81
C GLN A 28 -5.75 4.72 8.60
N VAL A 29 -5.37 5.98 8.38
CA VAL A 29 -5.93 7.15 9.05
C VAL A 29 -6.09 8.28 8.04
N GLY A 30 -7.20 9.03 8.10
CA GLY A 30 -7.43 10.20 7.26
C GLY A 30 -8.49 9.97 6.19
N SER A 31 -8.31 10.56 5.01
CA SER A 31 -9.31 10.53 3.93
C SER A 31 -8.65 10.49 2.55
N MET A 32 -9.16 9.63 1.67
CA MET A 32 -8.76 9.56 0.26
C MET A 32 -8.98 10.88 -0.50
N LEU A 33 -9.91 11.73 -0.03
CA LEU A 33 -10.23 13.02 -0.66
C LEU A 33 -9.35 14.16 -0.16
N ARG A 34 -8.45 13.90 0.79
CA ARG A 34 -7.60 14.95 1.36
C ARG A 34 -6.59 15.44 0.32
N ARG A 35 -6.44 16.76 0.20
CA ARG A 35 -5.42 17.37 -0.65
C ARG A 35 -4.03 17.03 -0.12
N VAL A 36 -3.11 16.70 -1.03
CA VAL A 36 -1.71 16.39 -0.70
C VAL A 36 -0.80 17.37 -1.43
N GLN A 37 0.06 18.05 -0.67
CA GLN A 37 1.14 18.89 -1.17
C GLN A 37 2.50 18.41 -0.67
N LYS A 38 2.56 17.87 0.54
CA LYS A 38 3.78 17.31 1.12
C LYS A 38 3.55 15.90 1.66
N ILE A 39 4.49 15.02 1.31
CA ILE A 39 4.52 13.63 1.75
C ILE A 39 5.77 13.42 2.60
N LEU A 40 5.63 12.69 3.71
CA LEU A 40 6.74 12.16 4.50
C LEU A 40 6.76 10.64 4.33
N VAL A 41 7.92 10.08 4.03
CA VAL A 41 8.10 8.62 3.96
C VAL A 41 8.84 8.17 5.21
N SER A 42 8.34 7.13 5.88
CA SER A 42 8.97 6.57 7.09
C SER A 42 8.96 5.04 7.10
N LEU A 43 9.80 4.45 7.94
CA LEU A 43 9.72 3.01 8.24
C LEU A 43 8.57 2.78 9.23
N ASP A 44 8.66 3.38 10.41
CA ASP A 44 7.66 3.35 11.47
C ASP A 44 6.94 4.69 11.64
N VAL A 45 5.77 4.66 12.28
CA VAL A 45 5.06 5.87 12.75
C VAL A 45 5.27 6.01 14.25
N THR A 46 6.22 6.87 14.64
CA THR A 46 6.52 7.20 16.04
C THR A 46 6.03 8.59 16.41
N ASP A 47 6.07 8.95 17.70
CA ASP A 47 5.74 10.29 18.17
C ASP A 47 6.64 11.35 17.52
N GLU A 48 7.92 11.04 17.26
CA GLU A 48 8.88 11.92 16.57
C GLU A 48 8.50 12.12 15.10
N VAL A 49 8.08 11.06 14.40
CA VAL A 49 7.64 11.14 13.00
C VAL A 49 6.38 12.00 12.89
N VAL A 50 5.42 11.83 13.80
CA VAL A 50 4.20 12.65 13.82
C VAL A 50 4.51 14.10 14.19
N LYS A 51 5.44 14.33 15.13
CA LYS A 51 5.93 15.67 15.48
C LYS A 51 6.59 16.35 14.27
N GLU A 52 7.49 15.66 13.57
CA GLU A 52 8.13 16.15 12.35
C GLU A 52 7.08 16.49 11.29
N ALA A 53 6.12 15.58 11.07
CA ALA A 53 5.07 15.77 10.09
C ALA A 53 4.24 17.02 10.38
N ARG A 54 3.89 17.26 11.65
CA ARG A 54 3.20 18.47 12.10
C ARG A 54 4.04 19.72 11.86
N GLU A 55 5.30 19.72 12.30
CA GLU A 55 6.20 20.88 12.18
C GLU A 55 6.45 21.26 10.71
N LYS A 56 6.59 20.27 9.83
CA LYS A 56 6.82 20.46 8.39
C LYS A 56 5.55 20.67 7.58
N LYS A 57 4.37 20.60 8.23
CA LYS A 57 3.04 20.69 7.60
C LYS A 57 2.86 19.64 6.50
N ILE A 58 3.13 18.39 6.83
CA ILE A 58 2.94 17.22 5.97
C ILE A 58 1.45 16.89 5.89
N ASP A 59 0.96 16.53 4.71
CA ASP A 59 -0.44 16.16 4.50
C ASP A 59 -0.66 14.64 4.55
N LEU A 60 0.36 13.88 4.16
CA LEU A 60 0.34 12.43 4.06
C LEU A 60 1.67 11.83 4.54
N ILE A 61 1.59 10.88 5.47
CA ILE A 61 2.70 9.98 5.81
C ILE A 61 2.49 8.68 5.05
N ILE A 62 3.54 8.17 4.40
CA ILE A 62 3.61 6.81 3.87
C ILE A 62 4.60 6.05 4.75
N SER A 63 4.12 5.11 5.56
CA SER A 63 4.96 4.24 6.37
C SER A 63 5.12 2.87 5.72
N HIS A 64 6.26 2.22 5.95
CA HIS A 64 6.39 0.81 5.59
C HIS A 64 5.66 -0.08 6.59
N HIS A 65 5.91 0.07 7.89
CA HIS A 65 5.20 -0.68 8.91
C HIS A 65 3.80 -0.09 9.18
N PRO A 66 2.74 -0.92 9.20
CA PRO A 66 1.40 -0.47 9.53
C PRO A 66 1.29 -0.03 10.99
N LEU A 67 0.74 1.17 11.24
CA LEU A 67 0.38 1.60 12.60
C LEU A 67 -0.75 0.74 13.17
N LEU A 68 -1.76 0.42 12.33
CA LEU A 68 -2.91 -0.40 12.69
C LEU A 68 -2.73 -1.86 12.27
N PHE A 69 -1.63 -2.52 12.64
CA PHE A 69 -1.41 -3.91 12.22
C PHE A 69 -2.47 -4.89 12.74
N HIS A 70 -3.01 -4.65 13.94
CA HIS A 70 -4.14 -5.41 14.49
C HIS A 70 -5.38 -4.52 14.61
N PRO A 71 -6.60 -5.08 14.54
CA PRO A 71 -7.83 -4.33 14.78
C PRO A 71 -7.83 -3.64 16.15
N VAL A 72 -8.06 -2.34 16.17
CA VAL A 72 -8.16 -1.56 17.39
C VAL A 72 -9.56 -1.71 18.02
N LYS A 73 -9.61 -2.06 19.31
CA LYS A 73 -10.89 -2.19 20.05
C LYS A 73 -11.39 -0.85 20.60
N SER A 74 -10.48 0.11 20.80
CA SER A 74 -10.76 1.46 21.28
C SER A 74 -9.63 2.41 20.87
N VAL A 75 -9.90 3.71 20.85
CA VAL A 75 -8.93 4.76 20.48
C VAL A 75 -8.80 5.77 21.62
N ARG A 76 -7.96 5.43 22.60
CA ARG A 76 -7.74 6.23 23.82
C ARG A 76 -6.42 7.02 23.73
N GLY A 77 -6.38 8.24 24.28
CA GLY A 77 -5.20 9.11 24.20
C GLY A 77 -4.03 8.67 25.10
N GLU A 78 -4.31 7.76 26.03
CA GLU A 78 -3.35 7.16 26.95
C GLU A 78 -2.54 6.06 26.26
N ASP A 79 -3.17 5.29 25.37
CA ASP A 79 -2.53 4.22 24.60
C ASP A 79 -1.70 4.81 23.45
N ARG A 80 -0.54 4.21 23.16
CA ARG A 80 0.39 4.70 22.11
C ARG A 80 -0.30 4.87 20.75
N VAL A 81 -0.95 3.81 20.25
CA VAL A 81 -1.61 3.83 18.94
C VAL A 81 -2.76 4.83 18.93
N GLY A 82 -3.57 4.86 19.98
CA GLY A 82 -4.69 5.81 20.09
C GLY A 82 -4.22 7.27 20.11
N ARG A 83 -3.18 7.58 20.88
CA ARG A 83 -2.55 8.91 20.88
C ARG A 83 -2.05 9.34 19.50
N LEU A 84 -1.37 8.45 18.77
CA LEU A 84 -0.89 8.74 17.42
C LEU A 84 -2.06 8.97 16.45
N ILE A 85 -3.12 8.16 16.52
CA ILE A 85 -4.35 8.38 15.71
C ILE A 85 -4.94 9.76 16.01
N HIS A 86 -5.05 10.15 17.29
CA HIS A 86 -5.56 11.46 17.69
C HIS A 86 -4.71 12.59 17.12
N GLU A 87 -3.39 12.51 17.24
CA GLU A 87 -2.48 13.54 16.72
C GLU A 87 -2.55 13.64 15.19
N LEU A 88 -2.57 12.52 14.47
CA LEU A 88 -2.73 12.50 13.02
C LEU A 88 -4.05 13.16 12.60
N ALA A 89 -5.16 12.78 13.24
CA ALA A 89 -6.48 13.32 12.93
C ALA A 89 -6.58 14.82 13.23
N LYS A 90 -6.12 15.27 14.41
CA LYS A 90 -6.15 16.69 14.83
C LYS A 90 -5.34 17.59 13.90
N ASN A 91 -4.18 17.13 13.46
CA ASN A 91 -3.31 17.88 12.56
C ASN A 91 -3.68 17.69 11.08
N GLY A 92 -4.67 16.83 10.81
CA GLY A 92 -5.15 16.58 9.46
C GLY A 92 -4.12 15.90 8.56
N ILE A 93 -3.35 14.97 9.13
CA ILE A 93 -2.33 14.20 8.44
C ILE A 93 -2.93 12.82 8.14
N SER A 94 -2.93 12.43 6.88
CA SER A 94 -3.33 11.06 6.49
C SER A 94 -2.16 10.10 6.64
N LEU A 95 -2.43 8.83 6.90
CA LEU A 95 -1.42 7.77 7.02
C LEU A 95 -1.75 6.62 6.08
N TYR A 96 -0.79 6.29 5.22
CA TYR A 96 -0.82 5.14 4.32
C TYR A 96 0.27 4.13 4.72
N ALA A 97 -0.05 2.84 4.74
CA ALA A 97 0.91 1.78 4.99
C ALA A 97 1.22 1.00 3.69
N ALA A 98 2.50 0.90 3.33
CA ALA A 98 3.01 0.09 2.22
C ALA A 98 4.01 -0.94 2.77
N HIS A 99 3.49 -2.09 3.18
CA HIS A 99 4.19 -3.09 3.97
C HIS A 99 4.61 -4.29 3.11
N THR A 100 4.01 -5.47 3.30
CA THR A 100 4.42 -6.68 2.57
C THR A 100 4.16 -6.59 1.08
N ASN A 101 3.15 -5.82 0.63
CA ASN A 101 2.97 -5.54 -0.80
C ASN A 101 4.21 -4.86 -1.40
N LEU A 102 4.86 -3.97 -0.66
CA LEU A 102 6.09 -3.32 -1.10
C LEU A 102 7.32 -4.24 -0.99
N ASP A 103 7.30 -5.20 -0.07
CA ASP A 103 8.33 -6.25 -0.02
C ASP A 103 8.26 -7.19 -1.22
N PHE A 104 7.05 -7.46 -1.71
CA PHE A 104 6.76 -8.37 -2.83
C PHE A 104 6.63 -7.66 -4.18
N ALA A 105 6.85 -6.34 -4.23
CA ALA A 105 6.85 -5.58 -5.47
C ALA A 105 8.22 -5.62 -6.17
N GLU A 106 8.19 -5.68 -7.50
CA GLU A 106 9.39 -5.44 -8.29
C GLU A 106 9.91 -4.02 -8.05
N GLY A 107 11.22 -3.88 -7.81
CA GLY A 107 11.81 -2.60 -7.41
C GLY A 107 11.48 -2.15 -5.98
N GLY A 108 10.74 -2.96 -5.21
CA GLY A 108 10.40 -2.74 -3.81
C GLY A 108 11.57 -2.96 -2.83
N VAL A 109 11.26 -3.23 -1.57
CA VAL A 109 12.26 -3.27 -0.47
C VAL A 109 13.39 -4.27 -0.75
N SER A 110 13.04 -5.51 -1.10
CA SER A 110 14.00 -6.58 -1.37
C SER A 110 14.90 -6.29 -2.56
N PHE A 111 14.34 -5.71 -3.64
CA PHE A 111 15.11 -5.29 -4.82
C PHE A 111 16.06 -4.13 -4.50
N ALA A 112 15.59 -3.14 -3.73
CA ALA A 112 16.41 -2.02 -3.31
C ALA A 112 17.60 -2.47 -2.44
N LEU A 113 17.36 -3.40 -1.51
CA LEU A 113 18.42 -4.00 -0.69
C LEU A 113 19.44 -4.78 -1.54
N ALA A 114 18.96 -5.63 -2.45
CA ALA A 114 19.81 -6.38 -3.36
C ALA A 114 20.67 -5.46 -4.24
N GLY A 115 20.10 -4.35 -4.72
CA GLY A 115 20.83 -3.31 -5.45
C GLY A 115 21.94 -2.67 -4.60
N ARG A 116 21.69 -2.37 -3.32
CA ARG A 116 22.73 -1.85 -2.40
C ARG A 116 23.84 -2.86 -2.11
N LEU A 117 23.54 -4.16 -2.17
CA LEU A 117 24.52 -5.23 -2.04
C LEU A 117 25.30 -5.51 -3.35
N GLY A 118 24.95 -4.83 -4.45
CA GLY A 118 25.61 -5.02 -5.74
C GLY A 118 25.23 -6.32 -6.46
N LEU A 119 24.13 -6.96 -6.05
CA LEU A 119 23.61 -8.15 -6.71
C LEU A 119 23.08 -7.80 -8.12
N ARG A 120 23.17 -8.76 -9.04
CA ARG A 120 22.77 -8.61 -10.45
C ARG A 120 21.83 -9.75 -10.84
N ASN A 121 21.10 -9.58 -11.93
CA ASN A 121 20.12 -10.56 -12.45
C ASN A 121 19.11 -10.94 -11.36
N LEU A 122 18.53 -9.91 -10.72
CA LEU A 122 17.59 -10.09 -9.63
C LEU A 122 16.30 -10.74 -10.14
N ASP A 123 15.78 -11.66 -9.34
CA ASP A 123 14.50 -12.32 -9.56
C ASP A 123 13.87 -12.58 -8.19
N PHE A 124 12.56 -12.81 -8.17
CA PHE A 124 11.85 -13.17 -6.95
C PHE A 124 12.34 -14.50 -6.40
N LEU A 125 12.64 -14.54 -5.10
CA LEU A 125 13.07 -15.75 -4.41
C LEU A 125 11.95 -16.81 -4.38
N GLN A 126 10.72 -16.36 -4.13
CA GLN A 126 9.51 -17.17 -4.19
C GLN A 126 8.56 -16.50 -5.18
N LYS A 127 8.11 -17.27 -6.17
CA LYS A 127 7.13 -16.83 -7.16
C LYS A 127 5.80 -17.45 -6.83
N ASP A 128 4.80 -16.62 -6.56
CA ASP A 128 3.44 -17.11 -6.42
C ASP A 128 2.90 -17.60 -7.77
N GLN A 129 2.10 -18.65 -7.71
CA GLN A 129 1.42 -19.17 -8.88
C GLN A 129 0.15 -18.38 -9.11
N PHE A 130 0.18 -17.45 -10.05
CA PHE A 130 -1.02 -16.76 -10.49
C PHE A 130 -1.95 -17.72 -11.24
N VAL A 131 -3.22 -17.72 -10.85
CA VAL A 131 -4.27 -18.40 -11.63
C VAL A 131 -4.68 -17.49 -12.78
N LEU A 132 -4.25 -17.83 -13.99
CA LEU A 132 -4.70 -17.15 -15.19
C LEU A 132 -6.06 -17.72 -15.64
N LYS A 133 -7.05 -16.85 -15.83
CA LYS A 133 -8.33 -17.24 -16.43
C LYS A 133 -8.33 -16.94 -17.94
N LYS A 134 -8.76 -17.92 -18.73
CA LYS A 134 -8.99 -17.73 -20.17
C LYS A 134 -10.45 -17.34 -20.40
N VAL A 135 -10.68 -16.09 -20.81
CA VAL A 135 -12.02 -15.62 -21.17
C VAL A 135 -12.31 -16.00 -22.62
N VAL A 136 -13.39 -16.75 -22.84
CA VAL A 136 -13.87 -17.16 -24.16
C VAL A 136 -15.22 -16.49 -24.42
N VAL A 137 -15.33 -15.73 -25.51
CA VAL A 137 -16.54 -15.00 -25.90
C VAL A 137 -17.01 -15.50 -27.26
N PHE A 138 -18.31 -15.80 -27.39
CA PHE A 138 -18.96 -16.15 -28.64
C PHE A 138 -19.86 -15.00 -29.10
N GLY A 139 -19.87 -14.69 -30.40
CA GLY A 139 -20.68 -13.61 -30.97
C GLY A 139 -20.86 -13.79 -32.48
N ARG A 140 -21.65 -12.90 -33.09
CA ARG A 140 -21.98 -12.99 -34.52
C ARG A 140 -20.73 -12.84 -35.40
N GLN A 141 -20.66 -13.62 -36.46
CA GLN A 141 -19.52 -13.72 -37.37
C GLN A 141 -19.20 -12.41 -38.11
N ASP A 142 -20.13 -11.46 -38.14
CA ASP A 142 -20.01 -10.12 -38.73
C ASP A 142 -19.34 -9.08 -37.81
N ARG A 143 -18.96 -9.46 -36.57
CA ARG A 143 -18.26 -8.59 -35.62
C ARG A 143 -16.94 -9.19 -35.17
N SER A 144 -15.87 -8.40 -35.22
CA SER A 144 -14.56 -8.82 -34.72
C SER A 144 -14.59 -8.99 -33.20
N ILE A 145 -14.37 -10.22 -32.71
CA ILE A 145 -14.15 -10.50 -31.29
C ILE A 145 -12.63 -10.61 -31.08
N ARG A 146 -12.07 -9.81 -30.17
CA ARG A 146 -10.66 -9.92 -29.77
C ARG A 146 -10.57 -10.75 -28.49
N THR A 147 -9.70 -11.75 -28.48
CA THR A 147 -9.37 -12.50 -27.26
C THR A 147 -8.55 -11.60 -26.34
N LEU A 148 -9.00 -11.44 -25.09
CA LEU A 148 -8.30 -10.70 -24.06
C LEU A 148 -7.96 -11.67 -22.92
N LEU A 149 -6.69 -11.69 -22.50
CA LEU A 149 -6.29 -12.36 -21.26
C LEU A 149 -6.57 -11.38 -20.13
N ILE A 150 -7.35 -11.80 -19.13
CA ILE A 150 -7.72 -10.96 -17.97
C ILE A 150 -7.12 -11.62 -16.72
N PRO A 151 -6.26 -10.92 -15.95
CA PRO A 151 -5.78 -11.43 -14.67
C PRO A 151 -6.94 -11.55 -13.67
N ASP A 152 -6.91 -12.60 -12.85
CA ASP A 152 -7.97 -12.94 -11.88
C ASP A 152 -7.79 -12.09 -10.60
N PRO A 153 -8.76 -11.22 -10.22
CA PRO A 153 -8.60 -10.30 -9.09
C PRO A 153 -8.86 -10.93 -7.70
N GLY A 154 -8.90 -12.25 -7.57
CA GLY A 154 -8.96 -12.87 -6.25
C GLY A 154 -9.26 -14.36 -6.23
N ASN A 155 -8.44 -15.09 -5.48
CA ASN A 155 -8.91 -16.11 -4.54
C ASN A 155 -7.83 -16.26 -3.46
N GLY A 156 -7.91 -15.41 -2.43
CA GLY A 156 -7.44 -15.78 -1.11
C GLY A 156 -8.48 -16.77 -0.56
N ASP A 157 -8.16 -18.05 -0.62
CA ASP A 157 -8.80 -19.14 0.13
C ASP A 157 -8.01 -20.43 -0.14
N VAL A 158 -6.99 -20.69 0.68
CA VAL A 158 -6.61 -22.01 1.24
C VAL A 158 -5.74 -21.86 2.48
#